data_AF-A0A0E9X6U8-F1
#
_entry.id   AF-A0A0E9X6U8-F1
#
_cell.length_a   1.000
_cell.length_b   1.000
_cell.length_c   1.000
_cell.angle_alpha   90.00
_cell.angle_beta   90.00
_cell.angle_gamma   90.00
#
_symmetry.space_group_name_H-M   'P 1'
#
loop_
_entity.id
_entity.type
_entity.pdbx_description
1 polymer ?
#
loop_
_entity_poly.entity_id
_entity_poly.type
_entity_poly.pdbx_seq_one_letter_code
_entity_poly.pdbx_strand_id
1 'polypeptide(L)'
;MNYSVKHTKYPPKKDMVRAVSIQTGYLIQSNGPTSCTLTYLAQVDPRGSLPKWVVNKSSQFLAPKAMKKINKACLKYREWKQRHNPGYKPWLYPEQNTLSSIPMSELSIQHADSLENIDESGLSEAREERGECSDEEAN
;
A
#
# COMPACT_ATOMS: atom_id res chain seq x y z
N MET A 1 0.25 -10.85 3.61
CA MET A 1 1.16 -10.24 2.61
C MET A 1 0.51 -10.33 1.24
N ASN A 2 0.92 -9.51 0.29
CA ASN A 2 0.43 -9.55 -1.09
C ASN A 2 1.54 -9.16 -2.08
N TYR A 3 1.35 -9.56 -3.33
CA TYR A 3 2.18 -9.23 -4.47
C TYR A 3 1.29 -9.19 -5.72
N SER A 4 1.79 -8.65 -6.82
CA SER A 4 1.00 -8.47 -8.04
C SER A 4 0.88 -9.75 -8.86
N VAL A 5 -0.33 -10.00 -9.36
CA VAL A 5 -0.64 -11.08 -10.31
C VAL A 5 -1.39 -10.51 -11.49
N LYS A 6 -1.31 -11.20 -12.63
CA LYS A 6 -2.12 -10.90 -13.81
C LYS A 6 -3.32 -11.84 -13.84
N HIS A 7 -4.48 -11.28 -14.13
CA HIS A 7 -5.72 -12.00 -14.38
C HIS A 7 -6.28 -11.55 -15.73
N THR A 8 -6.71 -12.48 -16.58
CA THR A 8 -7.13 -12.21 -17.97
C THR A 8 -8.27 -11.20 -18.09
N LYS A 9 -9.28 -11.31 -17.21
CA LYS A 9 -10.41 -10.35 -17.09
C LYS A 9 -10.01 -8.94 -16.63
N TYR A 10 -8.78 -8.73 -16.17
CA TYR A 10 -8.28 -7.44 -15.68
C TYR A 10 -6.99 -7.06 -16.41
N PRO A 11 -7.05 -6.70 -17.71
CA PRO A 11 -5.88 -6.24 -18.49
C PRO A 11 -5.49 -4.79 -18.18
N PRO A 12 -4.29 -4.31 -18.56
CA PRO A 12 -3.93 -2.90 -18.48
C PRO A 12 -4.95 -2.00 -19.21
N LYS A 13 -5.19 -0.80 -18.67
CA LYS A 13 -6.10 0.19 -19.26
C LYS A 13 -5.28 1.35 -19.82
N LYS A 14 -5.68 1.88 -20.97
CA LYS A 14 -4.92 2.92 -21.70
C LYS A 14 -4.61 4.15 -20.84
N ASP A 15 -5.54 4.57 -20.00
CA ASP A 15 -5.42 5.80 -19.21
C ASP A 15 -4.95 5.54 -17.76
N MET A 16 -4.40 4.35 -17.49
CA MET A 16 -3.91 3.99 -16.15
C MET A 16 -2.58 3.23 -16.24
N VAL A 17 -1.60 3.67 -15.46
CA VAL A 17 -0.36 2.92 -15.30
C VAL A 17 -0.61 1.73 -14.38
N ARG A 18 -0.28 0.53 -14.86
CA ARG A 18 -0.30 -0.69 -14.04
C ARG A 18 1.01 -0.79 -13.25
N ALA A 19 0.98 -0.35 -12.01
CA ALA A 19 2.06 -0.56 -11.06
C ALA A 19 2.27 -2.05 -10.74
N VAL A 20 3.44 -2.37 -10.18
CA VAL A 20 3.83 -3.69 -9.70
C VAL A 20 4.15 -3.58 -8.21
N SER A 21 3.28 -4.09 -7.34
CA SER A 21 3.69 -4.50 -5.99
C SER A 21 4.51 -5.78 -6.09
N ILE A 22 5.80 -5.67 -5.81
CA ILE A 22 6.74 -6.80 -5.76
C ILE A 22 6.48 -7.58 -4.48
N GLN A 23 6.45 -6.87 -3.35
CA GLN A 23 6.08 -7.44 -2.06
C GLN A 23 5.55 -6.34 -1.15
N THR A 24 4.34 -6.52 -0.64
CA THR A 24 3.77 -5.62 0.36
C THR A 24 3.13 -6.41 1.50
N GLY A 25 3.14 -5.85 2.70
CA GLY A 25 2.55 -6.52 3.85
C GLY A 25 2.52 -5.68 5.11
N TYR A 26 1.72 -6.14 6.04
CA TYR A 26 1.58 -5.59 7.38
C TYR A 26 1.94 -6.67 8.40
N LEU A 27 2.72 -6.29 9.39
CA LEU A 27 2.96 -7.07 10.60
C LEU A 27 2.33 -6.30 11.76
N ILE A 28 1.42 -6.96 12.48
CA ILE A 28 0.77 -6.42 13.67
C ILE A 28 1.30 -7.20 14.87
N GLN A 29 1.91 -6.50 15.81
CA GLN A 29 2.43 -7.06 17.06
C GLN A 29 1.64 -6.48 18.22
N SER A 30 0.97 -7.32 19.01
CA SER A 30 0.28 -6.85 20.21
C SER A 30 1.30 -6.40 21.26
N ASN A 31 1.06 -5.22 21.84
CA ASN A 31 1.82 -4.69 22.97
C ASN A 31 0.98 -4.72 24.26
N GLY A 32 -0.14 -5.46 24.26
CA GLY A 32 -1.14 -5.49 25.32
C GLY A 32 -2.58 -5.50 24.78
N PRO A 33 -3.59 -5.43 25.68
CA PRO A 33 -5.00 -5.55 25.29
C PRO A 33 -5.53 -4.40 24.42
N THR A 34 -4.91 -3.22 24.50
CA THR A 34 -5.40 -1.98 23.86
C THR A 34 -4.37 -1.33 22.94
N SER A 35 -3.21 -1.96 22.73
CA SER A 35 -2.09 -1.38 21.97
C SER A 35 -1.41 -2.41 21.08
N CYS A 36 -0.84 -1.93 19.98
CA CYS A 36 -0.06 -2.75 19.05
C CYS A 36 0.96 -1.89 18.30
N THR A 37 2.01 -2.54 17.81
CA THR A 37 2.92 -1.98 16.80
C THR A 37 2.50 -2.50 15.43
N LEU A 38 2.30 -1.59 14.48
CA LEU A 38 2.02 -1.91 13.08
C LEU A 38 3.25 -1.57 12.23
N THR A 39 3.88 -2.60 11.68
CA THR A 39 4.99 -2.46 10.72
C THR A 39 4.44 -2.68 9.32
N TYR A 40 4.60 -1.68 8.45
CA TYR A 40 4.27 -1.78 7.03
C TYR A 40 5.55 -1.94 6.21
N LEU A 41 5.60 -2.98 5.39
CA LEU A 41 6.69 -3.22 4.45
C LEU A 41 6.13 -3.14 3.02
N ALA A 42 6.81 -2.38 2.16
CA ALA A 42 6.41 -2.23 0.78
C ALA A 42 7.60 -2.09 -0.16
N GLN A 43 7.61 -2.93 -1.19
CA GLN A 43 8.45 -2.81 -2.36
C GLN A 43 7.53 -2.75 -3.57
N VAL A 44 7.43 -1.55 -4.17
CA VAL A 44 6.50 -1.26 -5.25
C VAL A 44 7.23 -0.51 -6.35
N ASP A 45 6.98 -0.91 -7.59
CA ASP A 45 7.38 -0.20 -8.78
C ASP A 45 6.13 0.46 -9.39
N PRO A 46 6.00 1.79 -9.33
CA PRO A 46 4.84 2.48 -9.89
C PRO A 46 4.78 2.42 -11.41
N ARG A 47 5.86 1.99 -12.08
CA ARG A 47 6.03 1.99 -13.54
C ARG A 47 5.87 3.40 -14.13
N GLY A 48 5.86 3.48 -15.46
CA GLY A 48 5.75 4.73 -16.19
C GLY A 48 7.07 5.51 -16.20
N SER A 49 6.97 6.84 -16.35
CA SER A 49 8.12 7.72 -16.58
C SER A 49 8.73 8.31 -15.31
N LEU A 50 8.36 7.82 -14.12
CA LEU A 50 8.88 8.34 -12.85
C LEU A 50 10.25 7.70 -12.54
N PRO A 51 11.33 8.49 -12.36
CA PRO A 51 12.62 7.96 -11.93
C PRO A 51 12.52 7.30 -10.55
N LYS A 52 13.31 6.25 -10.30
CA LYS A 52 13.28 5.46 -9.06
C LYS A 52 13.59 6.31 -7.83
N TRP A 53 14.52 7.26 -7.92
CA TRP A 53 14.81 8.17 -6.80
C TRP A 53 13.61 9.03 -6.40
N VAL A 54 12.78 9.47 -7.36
CA VAL A 54 11.54 10.23 -7.08
C VAL A 54 10.55 9.36 -6.33
N VAL A 55 10.42 8.10 -6.72
CA VAL A 55 9.56 7.12 -6.06
C VAL A 55 10.02 6.86 -4.63
N ASN A 56 11.32 6.68 -4.42
CA ASN A 56 11.91 6.45 -3.10
C ASN A 56 11.72 7.68 -2.18
N LYS A 57 12.02 8.88 -2.69
CA LYS A 57 11.87 10.13 -1.93
C LYS A 57 10.41 10.38 -1.56
N SER A 58 9.49 10.29 -2.53
CA SER A 58 8.06 10.50 -2.27
C SER A 58 7.48 9.47 -1.28
N SER A 59 7.90 8.21 -1.38
CA SER A 59 7.46 7.16 -0.45
C SER A 59 7.86 7.44 1.00
N GLN A 60 9.06 7.99 1.23
CA GLN A 60 9.52 8.39 2.58
C GLN A 60 8.65 9.50 3.20
N PHE A 61 8.15 10.43 2.40
CA PHE A 61 7.26 11.50 2.89
C PHE A 61 5.81 11.06 3.04
N LEU A 62 5.33 10.18 2.14
CA LEU A 62 3.93 9.75 2.12
C LEU A 62 3.65 8.63 3.12
N ALA A 63 4.62 7.75 3.41
CA ALA A 63 4.44 6.64 4.34
C ALA A 63 4.03 7.11 5.75
N PRO A 64 4.69 8.09 6.41
CA PRO A 64 4.28 8.57 7.73
C PRO A 64 2.86 9.15 7.73
N LYS A 65 2.50 9.91 6.68
CA LYS A 65 1.15 10.49 6.55
C LYS A 65 0.09 9.39 6.38
N ALA A 66 0.37 8.36 5.59
CA ALA A 66 -0.51 7.21 5.42
C ALA A 66 -0.69 6.44 6.74
N MET A 67 0.40 6.17 7.47
CA MET A 67 0.34 5.47 8.77
C MET A 67 -0.44 6.27 9.81
N LYS A 68 -0.28 7.60 9.87
CA LYS A 68 -1.10 8.47 10.72
C LYS A 68 -2.59 8.38 10.37
N LYS A 69 -2.94 8.34 9.09
CA LYS A 69 -4.34 8.16 8.65
C LYS A 69 -4.90 6.79 9.04
N ILE A 70 -4.11 5.71 8.92
CA ILE A 70 -4.51 4.37 9.37
C ILE A 70 -4.78 4.37 10.87
N ASN A 71 -3.89 4.96 11.68
CA ASN A 71 -4.10 5.08 13.13
C ASN A 71 -5.43 5.79 13.45
N LYS A 72 -5.70 6.95 12.84
CA LYS A 72 -6.96 7.68 13.00
C LYS A 72 -8.18 6.84 12.58
N ALA A 73 -8.07 6.06 11.51
CA ALA A 73 -9.13 5.16 11.08
C ALA A 73 -9.40 4.04 12.10
N CYS A 74 -8.36 3.46 12.69
CA CYS A 74 -8.49 2.44 13.73
C CYS A 74 -9.29 2.94 14.96
N LEU A 75 -9.03 4.18 15.40
CA LEU A 75 -9.75 4.79 16.52
C LEU A 75 -11.25 4.92 16.25
N LYS A 76 -11.63 5.21 14.99
CA LYS A 76 -13.03 5.38 14.57
C LYS A 76 -13.71 4.07 14.14
N TYR A 77 -12.93 3.01 13.91
CA TYR A 77 -13.42 1.78 13.27
C TYR A 77 -14.51 1.08 14.06
N ARG A 78 -14.42 1.04 15.40
CA ARG A 78 -15.41 0.36 16.25
C ARG A 78 -16.81 0.96 16.09
N GLU A 79 -16.92 2.28 16.19
CA GLU A 79 -18.18 3.02 16.06
C GLU A 79 -18.72 2.96 14.62
N TRP A 80 -17.83 3.03 13.62
CA TRP A 80 -18.21 2.83 12.23
C TRP A 80 -18.76 1.42 12.00
N LYS A 81 -18.08 0.38 12.47
CA LYS A 81 -18.44 -1.03 12.22
C LYS A 81 -19.76 -1.43 12.88
N GLN A 82 -20.09 -0.84 14.03
CA GLN A 82 -21.39 -1.03 14.68
C GLN A 82 -22.58 -0.64 13.78
N ARG A 83 -22.39 0.36 12.91
CA ARG A 83 -23.40 0.85 11.96
C ARG A 83 -23.36 0.16 10.60
N HIS A 84 -22.38 -0.71 10.34
CA HIS A 84 -22.12 -1.32 9.02
C HIS A 84 -21.95 -2.84 9.13
N ASN A 85 -23.07 -3.53 9.39
CA ASN A 85 -23.14 -4.99 9.55
C ASN A 85 -22.05 -5.52 10.50
N PRO A 86 -22.16 -5.28 11.81
CA PRO A 86 -21.09 -5.58 12.76
C PRO A 86 -20.68 -7.05 12.80
N GLY A 87 -21.60 -7.96 12.49
CA GLY A 87 -21.35 -9.40 12.40
C GLY A 87 -20.62 -9.85 11.12
N TYR A 88 -20.63 -9.04 10.06
CA TYR A 88 -19.99 -9.38 8.79
C TYR A 88 -18.49 -9.08 8.82
N LYS A 89 -17.69 -10.12 9.04
CA LYS A 89 -16.22 -10.10 9.12
C LYS A 89 -15.67 -11.37 8.44
N PRO A 90 -15.77 -11.49 7.11
CA PRO A 90 -15.37 -12.71 6.39
C PRO A 90 -13.88 -13.08 6.54
N TRP A 91 -13.04 -12.12 6.94
CA TRP A 91 -11.63 -12.37 7.28
C TRP A 91 -11.43 -13.05 8.65
N LEU A 92 -12.43 -13.05 9.54
CA LEU A 92 -12.46 -13.84 10.78
C LEU A 92 -13.33 -15.08 10.64
N TYR A 93 -14.39 -15.01 9.82
CA TYR A 93 -15.43 -16.02 9.64
C TYR A 93 -15.56 -16.36 8.15
N PRO A 94 -14.69 -17.25 7.62
CA PRO A 94 -14.57 -17.50 6.17
C PRO A 94 -15.87 -17.96 5.50
N GLU A 95 -16.78 -18.59 6.23
CA GLU A 95 -18.10 -19.04 5.76
C GLU A 95 -19.00 -17.88 5.32
N GLN A 96 -18.71 -16.64 5.76
CA GLN A 96 -19.42 -15.45 5.32
C GLN A 96 -18.97 -14.97 3.93
N ASN A 97 -17.89 -15.52 3.38
CA ASN A 97 -17.32 -15.07 2.11
C ASN A 97 -18.21 -15.48 0.92
N THR A 98 -18.65 -14.50 0.14
CA THR A 98 -19.48 -14.70 -1.06
C THR A 98 -18.69 -14.59 -2.37
N LEU A 99 -17.36 -14.41 -2.30
CA LEU A 99 -16.51 -14.31 -3.48
C LEU A 99 -16.35 -15.66 -4.18
N SER A 100 -16.28 -15.63 -5.51
CA SER A 100 -16.01 -16.82 -6.31
C SER A 100 -14.57 -17.30 -6.12
N SER A 101 -14.37 -18.61 -6.04
CA SER A 101 -13.03 -19.20 -6.10
C SER A 101 -12.39 -19.01 -7.47
N ILE A 102 -11.07 -18.80 -7.48
CA ILE A 102 -10.27 -18.65 -8.71
C ILE A 102 -9.18 -19.74 -8.67
N PRO A 103 -9.06 -20.57 -9.71
CA PRO A 103 -7.97 -21.54 -9.79
C PRO A 103 -6.64 -20.82 -10.03
N MET A 104 -5.57 -21.30 -9.39
CA MET A 104 -4.24 -20.66 -9.51
C MET A 104 -3.71 -20.64 -10.94
N SER A 105 -4.15 -21.57 -11.79
CA SER A 105 -3.80 -21.61 -13.22
C SER A 105 -4.37 -20.45 -14.04
N GLU A 106 -5.40 -19.76 -13.55
CA GLU A 106 -5.93 -18.54 -14.19
C GLU A 106 -5.09 -17.29 -13.86
N LEU A 107 -4.16 -17.40 -12.92
CA LEU A 107 -3.25 -16.34 -12.53
C LEU A 107 -1.88 -16.55 -13.15
N SER A 108 -1.25 -15.46 -13.57
CA SER A 108 0.17 -15.47 -13.95
C SER A 108 0.95 -14.45 -13.15
N ILE A 109 2.24 -14.74 -12.92
CA ILE A 109 3.13 -13.88 -12.14
C ILE A 109 3.34 -12.56 -12.88
N GLN A 110 3.24 -11.45 -12.15
CA GLN A 110 3.62 -10.14 -12.66
C GLN A 110 5.09 -9.88 -12.31
N HIS A 111 6.00 -10.32 -13.19
CA HIS A 111 7.44 -10.08 -13.02
C HIS A 111 7.76 -8.57 -13.01
N ALA A 112 8.66 -8.16 -12.11
CA ALA A 112 9.24 -6.84 -12.14
C ALA A 112 10.11 -6.67 -13.40
N ASP A 113 10.83 -7.71 -13.80
CA ASP A 113 12.03 -7.67 -14.66
C ASP A 113 11.84 -7.24 -16.13
N SER A 114 10.62 -6.92 -16.56
CA SER A 114 10.42 -6.09 -17.76
C SER A 114 10.70 -4.61 -17.47
N LEU A 115 11.68 -4.31 -16.62
CA LEU A 115 12.10 -2.95 -16.24
C LEU A 115 12.95 -2.38 -17.38
N GLU A 116 12.47 -1.34 -18.03
CA GLU A 116 13.35 -0.51 -18.85
C GLU A 116 14.42 0.09 -17.92
N ASN A 117 15.70 -0.12 -18.24
CA ASN A 117 16.80 0.50 -17.51
C ASN A 117 16.78 2.00 -17.84
N ILE A 118 16.10 2.79 -17.00
CA ILE A 118 16.20 4.25 -17.06
C ILE A 118 17.58 4.63 -16.51
N ASP A 119 18.41 5.25 -17.35
CA ASP A 119 19.71 5.78 -16.96
C ASP A 119 19.52 7.03 -16.08
N GLU A 120 19.76 6.87 -14.78
CA GLU A 120 19.61 7.93 -13.78
C GLU A 120 20.95 8.64 -13.46
N SER A 121 22.03 8.34 -14.20
CA SER A 121 23.38 8.86 -13.91
C SER A 121 23.51 10.39 -13.94
N GLY A 122 22.56 11.09 -14.57
CA GLY A 122 22.51 12.56 -14.66
C GLY A 122 21.61 13.27 -13.64
N LEU A 123 20.93 12.55 -12.75
CA LEU A 123 19.95 13.14 -11.82
C LEU A 123 20.60 13.38 -10.44
N SER A 124 20.77 14.65 -10.04
CA SER A 124 21.24 15.00 -8.71
C SER A 124 20.08 15.25 -7.75
N GLU A 125 20.16 14.71 -6.53
CA GLU A 125 19.23 15.04 -5.47
C GLU A 125 19.44 16.51 -5.06
N ALA A 126 18.45 17.36 -5.31
CA ALA A 126 18.43 18.69 -4.71
C ALA A 126 18.40 18.53 -3.18
N ARG A 127 19.50 18.93 -2.54
CA ARG A 127 19.58 19.16 -1.09
C ARG A 127 18.70 20.36 -0.76
N GLU A 128 17.59 20.12 -0.08
CA GLU A 128 16.84 21.19 0.57
C GLU A 128 17.10 21.14 2.07
N GLU A 129 17.49 22.30 2.59
CA GLU A 129 17.85 22.57 3.98
C GLU A 129 16.69 22.26 4.93
N ARG A 130 17.03 21.95 6.18
CA ARG A 130 16.10 21.74 7.29
C ARG A 130 15.21 22.97 7.48
N GLY A 131 14.05 23.00 6.84
CA GLY A 131 12.95 23.88 7.17
C GLY A 131 12.06 23.21 8.21
N GLU A 132 12.18 23.64 9.46
CA GLU A 132 11.22 23.35 10.52
C GLU A 132 9.83 23.83 10.07
N CYS A 133 8.91 22.89 9.80
CA CYS A 133 7.51 23.22 9.59
C CYS A 133 6.79 22.99 10.91
N SER A 134 6.60 24.10 11.62
CA SER A 134 5.82 24.26 12.83
C SER A 134 4.44 23.61 12.71
N ASP A 135 4.07 22.87 13.76
CA ASP A 135 2.71 22.43 14.01
C ASP A 135 1.78 23.64 14.11
N GLU A 136 0.71 23.66 13.30
CA GLU A 136 -0.48 24.46 13.62
C GLU A 136 -1.64 23.48 13.85
N GLU A 137 -2.04 23.41 15.12
CA GLU A 137 -3.29 22.83 15.59
C GLU A 137 -4.47 23.59 14.98
N ALA A 138 -5.40 22.86 14.37
CA ALA A 138 -6.74 23.37 14.10
C ALA A 138 -7.74 22.56 14.93
N ASN A 139 -8.28 23.28 15.91
CA ASN A 139 -9.37 23.00 16.86
C ASN A 139 -10.42 21.99 16.38
#